data_AF-A0A2K2C9V0-F1
#
_entry.id   AF-A0A2K2C9V0-F1
#
_cell.length_a   1.000
_cell.length_b   1.000
_cell.length_c   1.000
_cell.angle_alpha   90.00
_cell.angle_beta   90.00
_cell.angle_gamma   90.00
#
_symmetry.space_group_name_H-M   'P 1'
#
loop_
_entity.id
_entity.type
_entity.pdbx_description
1 polymer ?
#
loop_
_entity_poly.entity_id
_entity_poly.type
_entity_poly.pdbx_seq_one_letter_code
_entity_poly.pdbx_strand_id
1 'polypeptide(L)'
;MAWRKECLDLVLVPLGLMIMSGYHLYLLHRCVRSPETTGIGHENHYRKAWVERVLQVEGKERGLYLTVIASTITASTFLASTSLALSSLIGALVVSSSHNIFINSVVYGDTSSSVITVKYIFLLICFLVAFASFLQCARSLVYANFLISMPNSDIPVSYVQKAVIRGSTFWSIGLRAIYFATNLLMWIFGPIPMFVTSLVLVAILNISDTNSTPFHQFKSAKSHSMFRRISEEVHLHLQQ
;
A
#
# COMPACT_ATOMS: atom_id res chain seq x y z
N MET A 1 -16.51 36.58 -17.70
CA MET A 1 -16.54 35.53 -16.66
C MET A 1 -15.44 34.46 -16.80
N ALA A 2 -14.54 34.51 -17.79
CA ALA A 2 -13.41 33.56 -17.94
C ALA A 2 -12.32 33.74 -16.87
N TRP A 3 -11.95 34.99 -16.56
CA TRP A 3 -10.97 35.36 -15.52
C TRP A 3 -11.23 34.74 -14.14
N ARG A 4 -12.51 34.58 -13.76
CA ARG A 4 -12.88 34.00 -12.45
C ARG A 4 -12.66 32.48 -12.39
N LYS A 5 -12.74 31.79 -13.52
CA LYS A 5 -12.50 30.34 -13.62
C LYS A 5 -11.00 30.04 -13.67
N GLU A 6 -10.25 30.78 -14.48
CA GLU A 6 -8.79 30.64 -14.56
C GLU A 6 -8.09 30.92 -13.22
N CYS A 7 -8.50 31.96 -12.49
CA CYS A 7 -7.99 32.21 -11.13
C CYS A 7 -8.37 31.08 -10.15
N LEU A 8 -9.52 30.44 -10.33
CA LEU A 8 -9.94 29.32 -9.49
C LEU A 8 -9.04 28.10 -9.75
N ASP A 9 -8.78 27.79 -11.02
CA ASP A 9 -7.91 26.69 -11.45
C ASP A 9 -6.47 26.92 -10.96
N LEU A 10 -5.97 28.16 -11.07
CA LEU A 10 -4.62 28.56 -10.65
C LEU A 10 -4.40 28.44 -9.13
N VAL A 11 -5.46 28.48 -8.32
CA VAL A 11 -5.36 28.39 -6.85
C VAL A 11 -5.72 26.99 -6.34
N LEU A 12 -6.82 26.39 -6.81
CA LEU A 12 -7.30 25.10 -6.31
C LEU A 12 -6.38 23.94 -6.68
N VAL A 13 -5.81 23.94 -7.89
CA VAL A 13 -4.93 22.84 -8.33
C VAL A 13 -3.64 22.80 -7.51
N PRO A 14 -2.86 23.89 -7.39
CA PRO A 14 -1.66 23.87 -6.55
C PRO A 14 -1.99 23.60 -5.09
N LEU A 15 -3.10 24.13 -4.56
CA LEU A 15 -3.51 23.89 -3.19
C LEU A 15 -3.85 22.41 -2.94
N GLY A 16 -4.60 21.77 -3.84
CA GLY A 16 -4.91 20.34 -3.75
C GLY A 16 -3.66 19.46 -3.85
N LEU A 17 -2.72 19.81 -4.73
CA LEU A 17 -1.43 19.12 -4.84
C LEU A 17 -0.54 19.34 -3.60
N MET A 18 -0.53 20.54 -3.03
CA MET A 18 0.19 20.86 -1.79
C MET A 18 -0.38 20.11 -0.60
N ILE A 19 -1.70 20.00 -0.48
CA ILE A 19 -2.36 19.22 0.58
C ILE A 19 -1.97 17.74 0.47
N MET A 20 -2.05 17.15 -0.73
CA MET A 20 -1.66 15.75 -0.94
C MET A 20 -0.18 15.50 -0.68
N SER A 21 0.69 16.32 -1.28
CA SER A 21 2.14 16.19 -1.12
C SER A 21 2.55 16.42 0.33
N GLY A 22 2.02 17.48 0.96
CA GLY A 22 2.26 17.82 2.35
C GLY A 22 1.86 16.70 3.30
N TYR A 23 0.70 16.07 3.09
CA TYR A 23 0.28 14.91 3.88
C TYR A 23 1.25 13.73 3.71
N HIS A 24 1.68 13.42 2.49
CA HIS A 24 2.58 12.29 2.24
C HIS A 24 3.98 12.53 2.81
N LEU A 25 4.49 13.77 2.74
CA LEU A 25 5.75 14.17 3.40
C LEU A 25 5.62 14.11 4.94
N TYR A 26 4.51 14.61 5.49
CA TYR A 26 4.23 14.54 6.92
C TYR A 26 4.18 13.08 7.41
N LEU A 27 3.49 12.22 6.67
CA LEU A 27 3.40 10.79 6.97
C LEU A 27 4.77 10.11 6.88
N LEU A 28 5.55 10.40 5.84
CA LEU A 28 6.91 9.88 5.71
C LEU A 28 7.77 10.29 6.91
N HIS A 29 7.70 11.56 7.29
CA HIS A 29 8.40 12.08 8.47
C HIS A 29 7.96 11.36 9.74
N ARG A 30 6.65 11.18 9.96
CA ARG A 30 6.10 10.47 11.12
C ARG A 30 6.51 9.00 11.13
N CYS A 31 6.53 8.33 9.98
CA CYS A 31 6.98 6.94 9.85
C CYS A 31 8.46 6.77 10.18
N VAL A 32 9.31 7.72 9.80
CA VAL A 32 10.76 7.70 10.10
C VAL A 32 11.04 8.05 11.56
N ARG A 33 10.35 9.06 12.09
CA ARG A 33 10.67 9.66 13.40
C ARG A 33 9.93 9.02 14.57
N SER A 34 8.75 8.46 14.33
CA SER A 34 7.89 7.88 15.37
C SER A 34 7.03 6.74 14.82
N PRO A 35 7.65 5.64 14.33
CA PRO A 35 6.94 4.51 13.72
C PRO A 35 5.88 3.92 14.65
N GLU A 36 6.14 3.90 15.95
CA GLU A 36 5.25 3.43 17.03
C GLU A 36 3.86 4.10 17.02
N THR A 37 3.77 5.34 16.53
CA THR A 37 2.52 6.12 16.54
C THR A 37 1.73 6.01 15.23
N THR A 38 2.25 5.25 14.25
CA THR A 38 1.67 5.16 12.91
C THR A 38 0.94 3.84 12.71
N GLY A 39 -0.15 3.85 11.93
CA GLY A 39 -0.83 2.62 11.51
C GLY A 39 0.13 1.62 10.86
N ILE A 40 1.05 2.09 10.00
CA ILE A 40 2.08 1.24 9.36
C ILE A 40 2.97 0.54 10.40
N GLY A 41 3.46 1.28 11.40
CA GLY A 41 4.28 0.69 12.47
C GLY A 41 3.50 -0.31 13.31
N HIS A 42 2.23 -0.02 13.58
CA HIS A 42 1.33 -0.91 14.31
C HIS A 42 1.07 -2.22 13.57
N GLU A 43 0.75 -2.17 12.28
CA GLU A 43 0.58 -3.37 11.49
C GLU A 43 1.91 -4.15 11.34
N ASN A 44 3.04 -3.45 11.22
CA ASN A 44 4.35 -4.09 11.17
C ASN A 44 4.68 -4.84 12.47
N HIS A 45 4.28 -4.33 13.63
CA HIS A 45 4.40 -5.03 14.91
C HIS A 45 3.61 -6.34 14.92
N TYR A 46 2.34 -6.29 14.49
CA TYR A 46 1.52 -7.50 14.37
C TYR A 46 2.08 -8.50 13.37
N ARG A 47 2.58 -8.03 12.21
CA ARG A 47 3.21 -8.91 11.21
C ARG A 47 4.48 -9.56 11.76
N LYS A 48 5.31 -8.84 12.53
CA LYS A 48 6.50 -9.41 13.20
C LYS A 48 6.11 -10.51 14.17
N ALA A 49 5.14 -10.25 15.05
CA ALA A 49 4.64 -11.21 16.01
C ALA A 49 3.99 -12.42 15.32
N TRP A 50 3.22 -12.20 14.25
CA TRP A 50 2.62 -13.26 13.45
C TRP A 50 3.69 -14.17 12.83
N VAL A 51 4.71 -13.61 12.18
CA VAL A 51 5.83 -14.40 11.61
C VAL A 51 6.54 -15.22 12.68
N GLU A 52 6.80 -14.65 13.86
CA GLU A 52 7.39 -15.38 14.99
C GLU A 52 6.57 -16.61 15.38
N ARG A 53 5.23 -16.47 15.47
CA ARG A 53 4.35 -17.58 15.83
C ARG A 53 4.22 -18.61 14.71
N VAL A 54 4.15 -18.19 13.45
CA VAL A 54 4.06 -19.11 12.29
C VAL A 54 5.29 -20.02 12.21
N LEU A 55 6.49 -19.50 12.50
CA LEU A 55 7.71 -20.30 12.47
C LEU A 55 7.82 -21.29 13.64
N GLN A 56 7.04 -21.13 14.70
CA GLN A 56 6.95 -22.12 15.79
C GLN A 56 6.01 -23.29 15.49
N VAL A 57 5.12 -23.13 14.51
CA VAL A 57 4.22 -24.20 14.06
C VAL A 57 5.02 -25.22 13.27
N GLU A 58 4.68 -26.50 13.42
CA GLU A 58 5.29 -27.58 12.65
C GLU A 58 5.12 -27.36 11.14
N GLY A 59 6.14 -27.69 10.35
CA GLY A 59 6.14 -27.43 8.90
C GLY A 59 4.90 -27.98 8.17
N LYS A 60 4.36 -29.12 8.61
CA LYS A 60 3.17 -29.75 8.03
C LYS A 60 1.88 -28.96 8.26
N GLU A 61 1.80 -28.18 9.34
CA GLU A 61 0.63 -27.39 9.72
C GLU A 61 0.72 -25.93 9.24
N ARG A 62 1.82 -25.55 8.58
CA ARG A 62 2.00 -24.17 8.10
C ARG A 62 1.12 -23.79 6.90
N GLY A 63 0.44 -24.75 6.28
CA GLY A 63 -0.34 -24.56 5.05
C GLY A 63 -1.33 -23.39 5.11
N LEU A 64 -2.06 -23.25 6.21
CA LEU A 64 -3.04 -22.16 6.38
C LEU A 64 -2.40 -20.76 6.30
N TYR A 65 -1.21 -20.58 6.89
CA TYR A 65 -0.50 -19.31 6.88
C TYR A 65 0.08 -18.99 5.50
N LEU A 66 0.53 -20.02 4.77
CA LEU A 66 0.97 -19.89 3.39
C LEU A 66 -0.20 -19.47 2.49
N THR A 67 -1.41 -19.97 2.74
CA THR A 67 -2.63 -19.54 2.03
C THR A 67 -2.95 -18.06 2.27
N VAL A 68 -2.78 -17.55 3.49
CA VAL A 68 -2.96 -16.11 3.78
C VAL A 68 -1.99 -15.27 2.93
N ILE A 69 -0.71 -15.65 2.89
CA ILE A 69 0.29 -14.96 2.05
C ILE A 69 -0.06 -15.09 0.56
N ALA A 70 -0.44 -16.29 0.11
CA ALA A 70 -0.83 -16.55 -1.27
C ALA A 70 -2.03 -15.70 -1.72
N SER A 71 -3.07 -15.59 -0.88
CA SER A 71 -4.22 -14.72 -1.16
C SER A 71 -3.83 -13.25 -1.29
N THR A 72 -2.87 -12.80 -0.48
CA THR A 72 -2.32 -11.44 -0.56
C THR A 72 -1.50 -11.24 -1.83
N ILE A 73 -0.72 -12.24 -2.26
CA ILE A 73 -0.02 -12.22 -3.55
C ILE A 73 -1.02 -12.10 -4.69
N THR A 74 -2.09 -12.90 -4.71
CA THR A 74 -3.14 -12.83 -5.73
C THR A 74 -3.78 -11.45 -5.78
N ALA A 75 -4.15 -10.88 -4.63
CA ALA A 75 -4.69 -9.52 -4.56
C ALA A 75 -3.69 -8.47 -5.10
N SER A 76 -2.40 -8.61 -4.78
CA SER A 76 -1.35 -7.71 -5.28
C SER A 76 -1.19 -7.82 -6.79
N THR A 77 -1.18 -9.03 -7.35
CA THR A 77 -1.10 -9.24 -8.80
C THR A 77 -2.33 -8.71 -9.53
N PHE A 78 -3.52 -8.85 -8.94
CA PHE A 78 -4.76 -8.28 -9.49
C PHE A 78 -4.66 -6.75 -9.57
N LEU A 79 -4.28 -6.09 -8.48
CA LEU A 79 -4.10 -4.62 -8.45
C LEU A 79 -2.99 -4.16 -9.41
N ALA A 80 -1.92 -4.94 -9.58
CA ALA A 80 -0.90 -4.67 -10.58
C ALA A 80 -1.48 -4.71 -12.00
N SER A 81 -2.21 -5.78 -12.35
CA SER A 81 -2.85 -5.92 -13.66
C SER A 81 -3.88 -4.81 -13.93
N THR A 82 -4.68 -4.43 -12.93
CA THR A 82 -5.61 -3.30 -13.04
C THR A 82 -4.86 -1.98 -13.28
N SER A 83 -3.79 -1.72 -12.53
CA SER A 83 -2.98 -0.51 -12.70
C SER A 83 -2.33 -0.44 -14.09
N LEU A 84 -1.86 -1.58 -14.61
CA LEU A 84 -1.31 -1.68 -15.96
C LEU A 84 -2.39 -1.50 -17.04
N ALA A 85 -3.57 -2.08 -16.85
CA ALA A 85 -4.70 -1.92 -17.78
C ALA A 85 -5.17 -0.46 -17.85
N LEU A 86 -5.28 0.22 -16.70
CA LEU A 86 -5.60 1.65 -16.64
C LEU A 86 -4.51 2.50 -17.30
N SER A 87 -3.23 2.16 -17.10
CA SER A 87 -2.12 2.81 -17.78
C SER A 87 -2.22 2.69 -19.31
N SER A 88 -2.53 1.49 -19.81
CA SER A 88 -2.75 1.23 -21.23
C SER A 88 -3.94 2.01 -21.79
N LEU A 89 -5.07 2.01 -21.07
CA LEU A 89 -6.26 2.78 -21.44
C LEU A 89 -5.96 4.28 -21.55
N ILE A 90 -5.28 4.84 -20.55
CA ILE A 90 -4.90 6.26 -20.54
C ILE A 90 -3.92 6.56 -21.68
N GLY A 91 -2.93 5.71 -21.90
CA GLY A 91 -1.98 5.86 -23.01
C GLY A 91 -2.68 5.85 -24.37
N ALA A 92 -3.64 4.94 -24.56
CA ALA A 92 -4.45 4.87 -25.78
C ALA A 92 -5.29 6.14 -25.97
N LEU A 93 -5.93 6.66 -24.91
CA LEU A 93 -6.70 7.90 -24.98
C LEU A 93 -5.84 9.11 -25.38
N VAL A 94 -4.60 9.20 -24.88
CA VAL A 94 -3.65 10.27 -25.25
C VAL A 94 -3.30 10.19 -26.75
N VAL A 95 -3.01 8.99 -27.27
CA VAL A 95 -2.68 8.79 -28.69
C VAL A 95 -3.90 9.07 -29.58
N SER A 96 -5.09 8.65 -29.17
CA SER A 96 -6.33 8.88 -29.92
C SER A 96 -6.88 10.31 -29.82
N SER A 97 -6.33 11.16 -28.92
CA SER A 97 -6.76 12.55 -28.76
C SER A 97 -6.49 13.42 -30.00
N SER A 98 -5.64 12.98 -30.94
CA SER A 98 -5.48 13.62 -32.24
C SER A 98 -6.73 13.51 -33.14
N HIS A 99 -7.70 12.66 -32.80
CA HIS A 99 -8.87 12.36 -33.63
C HIS A 99 -10.25 12.53 -32.95
N ASN A 100 -10.35 12.87 -31.65
CA ASN A 100 -11.63 12.83 -30.92
C ASN A 100 -12.07 14.15 -30.28
N ILE A 101 -13.15 14.72 -30.83
CA ILE A 101 -13.86 15.93 -30.39
C ILE A 101 -14.56 15.74 -29.02
N PHE A 102 -14.79 14.50 -28.58
CA PHE A 102 -15.59 14.16 -27.39
C PHE A 102 -14.95 14.54 -26.03
N ILE A 103 -13.63 14.74 -25.98
CA ILE A 103 -12.93 15.07 -24.71
C ILE A 103 -13.05 16.56 -24.39
N ASN A 104 -13.11 17.43 -25.42
CA ASN A 104 -13.23 18.87 -25.24
C ASN A 104 -14.58 19.32 -24.63
N SER A 105 -15.63 18.49 -24.68
CA SER A 105 -16.96 18.85 -24.16
C SER A 105 -17.17 18.46 -22.69
N VAL A 106 -16.40 17.52 -22.15
CA VAL A 106 -16.55 17.00 -20.77
C VAL A 106 -15.57 17.65 -19.79
N VAL A 107 -14.48 18.25 -20.27
CA VAL A 107 -13.46 18.87 -19.42
C VAL A 107 -13.92 20.27 -18.97
N TYR A 108 -14.20 20.42 -17.68
CA TYR A 108 -14.42 21.73 -17.06
C TYR A 108 -13.09 22.31 -16.55
N GLY A 109 -12.56 23.34 -17.23
CA GLY A 109 -11.30 24.02 -16.87
C GLY A 109 -10.52 24.50 -18.09
N ASP A 110 -9.30 25.02 -17.88
CA ASP A 110 -8.41 25.45 -18.97
C ASP A 110 -8.21 24.33 -20.01
N THR A 111 -8.60 24.65 -21.26
CA THR A 111 -8.74 23.72 -22.38
C THR A 111 -7.51 23.75 -23.30
N SER A 112 -6.38 24.28 -22.83
CA SER A 112 -5.12 24.20 -23.58
C SER A 112 -4.67 22.75 -23.75
N SER A 113 -4.46 22.33 -25.01
CA SER A 113 -4.02 20.97 -25.38
C SER A 113 -2.77 20.49 -24.62
N SER A 114 -1.86 21.42 -24.30
CA SER A 114 -0.66 21.13 -23.51
C SER A 114 -0.97 20.75 -22.06
N VAL A 115 -1.93 21.43 -21.42
CA VAL A 115 -2.30 21.16 -20.01
C VAL A 115 -2.99 19.80 -19.88
N ILE A 116 -3.83 19.44 -20.84
CA ILE A 116 -4.52 18.14 -20.89
C ILE A 116 -3.50 17.00 -21.01
N THR A 117 -2.52 17.13 -21.91
CA THR A 117 -1.46 16.13 -22.09
C THR A 117 -0.64 15.93 -20.81
N VAL A 118 -0.29 17.02 -20.12
CA VAL A 118 0.43 16.97 -18.85
C VAL A 118 -0.36 16.22 -17.77
N LYS A 119 -1.68 16.46 -17.65
CA LYS A 119 -2.56 15.75 -16.70
C LYS A 119 -2.48 14.23 -16.89
N TYR A 120 -2.60 13.76 -18.14
CA TYR A 120 -2.55 12.34 -18.44
C TYR A 120 -1.18 11.69 -18.21
N ILE A 121 -0.08 12.41 -18.50
CA ILE A 121 1.28 11.90 -18.24
C ILE A 121 1.49 11.70 -16.74
N PHE A 122 1.11 12.68 -15.90
CA PHE A 122 1.22 12.52 -14.44
C PHE A 122 0.38 11.34 -13.93
N LEU A 123 -0.86 11.22 -14.42
CA LEU A 123 -1.74 10.10 -14.05
C LEU A 123 -1.14 8.75 -14.45
N LEU A 124 -0.57 8.66 -15.67
CA LEU A 124 0.10 7.47 -16.17
C LEU A 124 1.30 7.07 -15.30
N ILE A 125 2.15 8.04 -14.94
CA ILE A 125 3.30 7.81 -14.04
C ILE A 125 2.82 7.24 -12.70
N CYS A 126 1.76 7.78 -12.11
CA CYS A 126 1.22 7.28 -10.84
C CYS A 126 0.73 5.84 -10.93
N PHE A 127 0.02 5.46 -12.01
CA PHE A 127 -0.39 4.07 -12.20
C PHE A 127 0.79 3.12 -12.47
N LEU A 128 1.83 3.57 -13.17
CA LEU A 128 3.05 2.78 -13.36
C LEU A 128 3.83 2.59 -12.03
N VAL A 129 3.88 3.60 -11.17
CA VAL A 129 4.44 3.49 -9.81
C VAL A 129 3.64 2.50 -8.97
N ALA A 130 2.31 2.55 -9.04
CA ALA A 130 1.43 1.59 -8.37
C ALA A 130 1.71 0.16 -8.87
N PHE A 131 1.73 -0.05 -10.18
CA PHE A 131 2.04 -1.32 -10.83
C PHE A 131 3.40 -1.89 -10.37
N ALA A 132 4.47 -1.09 -10.45
CA ALA A 132 5.80 -1.52 -10.03
C ALA A 132 5.85 -1.87 -8.54
N SER A 133 5.14 -1.11 -7.69
CA SER A 133 5.06 -1.37 -6.25
C SER A 133 4.35 -2.68 -5.96
N PHE A 134 3.23 -2.97 -6.63
CA PHE A 134 2.52 -4.25 -6.45
C PHE A 134 3.32 -5.46 -6.96
N LEU A 135 4.13 -5.30 -8.02
CA LEU A 135 5.07 -6.35 -8.44
C LEU A 135 6.15 -6.61 -7.37
N GLN A 136 6.71 -5.56 -6.77
CA GLN A 136 7.70 -5.71 -5.70
C GLN A 136 7.10 -6.29 -4.42
N CYS A 137 5.83 -5.98 -4.13
CA CYS A 137 5.06 -6.62 -3.06
C CYS A 137 4.94 -8.13 -3.31
N ALA A 138 4.41 -8.52 -4.48
CA ALA A 138 4.25 -9.92 -4.85
C ALA A 138 5.57 -10.69 -4.79
N ARG A 139 6.66 -10.13 -5.34
CA ARG A 139 8.01 -10.73 -5.28
C ARG A 139 8.48 -10.95 -3.84
N SER A 140 8.31 -9.96 -2.97
CA SER A 140 8.75 -10.03 -1.58
C SER A 140 7.94 -11.07 -0.78
N LEU A 141 6.64 -11.16 -1.04
CA LEU A 141 5.76 -12.15 -0.40
C LEU A 141 6.00 -13.57 -0.92
N VAL A 142 6.27 -13.75 -2.22
CA VAL A 142 6.70 -15.05 -2.78
C VAL A 142 8.00 -15.50 -2.11
N TYR A 143 8.97 -14.59 -1.95
CA TYR A 143 10.19 -14.88 -1.22
C TYR A 143 9.93 -15.28 0.24
N ALA A 144 9.04 -14.58 0.94
CA ALA A 144 8.62 -14.96 2.30
C ALA A 144 7.95 -16.34 2.34
N ASN A 145 7.12 -16.67 1.34
CA ASN A 145 6.42 -17.95 1.23
C ASN A 145 7.43 -19.12 1.11
N PHE A 146 8.47 -18.96 0.28
CA PHE A 146 9.56 -19.94 0.21
C PHE A 146 10.27 -20.13 1.56
N LEU A 147 10.56 -19.04 2.28
CA LEU A 147 11.23 -19.14 3.59
C LEU A 147 10.36 -19.84 4.65
N ILE A 148 9.05 -19.58 4.67
CA ILE A 148 8.14 -20.19 5.65
C ILE A 148 7.91 -21.68 5.35
N SER A 149 7.86 -22.04 4.07
CA SER A 149 7.61 -23.41 3.60
C SER A 149 8.81 -24.34 3.71
N MET A 150 10.02 -23.80 3.93
CA MET A 150 11.26 -24.56 3.92
C MET A 150 11.29 -25.61 5.06
N PRO A 151 11.32 -26.91 4.75
CA PRO A 151 11.31 -27.97 5.77
C PRO A 151 12.63 -28.02 6.55
N ASN A 152 12.56 -28.31 7.86
CA ASN A 152 13.72 -28.54 8.74
C ASN A 152 14.81 -27.46 8.71
N SER A 153 14.42 -26.21 8.50
CA SER A 153 15.35 -25.12 8.29
C SER A 153 15.49 -24.24 9.54
N ASP A 154 16.72 -24.09 10.04
CA ASP A 154 17.08 -23.15 11.11
C ASP A 154 17.19 -21.73 10.54
N ILE A 155 16.11 -21.27 9.89
CA ILE A 155 16.08 -19.94 9.28
C ILE A 155 15.84 -18.92 10.41
N PRO A 156 16.73 -17.93 10.57
CA PRO A 156 16.50 -16.84 11.50
C PRO A 156 15.20 -16.10 11.18
N VAL A 157 14.32 -16.00 12.17
CA VAL A 157 13.00 -15.35 12.09
C VAL A 157 13.07 -13.95 11.47
N SER A 158 14.17 -13.24 11.72
CA SER A 158 14.42 -11.88 11.20
C SER A 158 14.43 -11.79 9.67
N TYR A 159 14.77 -12.87 8.95
CA TYR A 159 14.80 -12.88 7.49
C TYR A 159 13.38 -12.94 6.93
N VAL A 160 12.54 -13.79 7.50
CA VAL A 160 11.12 -13.89 7.14
C VAL A 160 10.39 -12.60 7.50
N GLN A 161 10.65 -12.04 8.69
CA GLN A 161 10.10 -10.74 9.10
C GLN A 161 10.48 -9.64 8.11
N LYS A 162 11.76 -9.54 7.71
CA LYS A 162 12.21 -8.56 6.71
C LYS A 162 11.48 -8.72 5.37
N ALA A 163 11.30 -9.96 4.90
CA ALA A 163 10.61 -10.23 3.64
C ALA A 163 9.13 -9.82 3.68
N VAL A 164 8.41 -10.20 4.75
CA VAL A 164 6.98 -9.86 4.93
C VAL A 164 6.78 -8.36 5.12
N ILE A 165 7.62 -7.70 5.93
CA ILE A 165 7.55 -6.25 6.14
C ILE A 165 7.84 -5.51 4.83
N ARG A 166 8.86 -5.93 4.08
CA ARG A 166 9.18 -5.32 2.79
C ARG A 166 8.01 -5.44 1.80
N GLY A 167 7.38 -6.62 1.73
CA GLY A 167 6.16 -6.81 0.94
C GLY A 167 5.04 -5.87 1.35
N SER A 168 4.77 -5.78 2.67
CA SER A 168 3.77 -4.87 3.22
C SER A 168 4.07 -3.40 2.92
N THR A 169 5.33 -2.97 2.98
CA THR A 169 5.70 -1.59 2.66
C THR A 169 5.39 -1.27 1.20
N PHE A 170 5.73 -2.16 0.27
CA PHE A 170 5.40 -1.98 -1.14
C PHE A 170 3.90 -2.01 -1.41
N TRP A 171 3.14 -2.84 -0.69
CA TRP A 171 1.68 -2.83 -0.72
C TRP A 171 1.13 -1.45 -0.34
N SER A 172 1.59 -0.88 0.78
CA SER A 172 1.16 0.45 1.23
C SER A 172 1.57 1.55 0.24
N ILE A 173 2.77 1.47 -0.36
CA ILE A 173 3.21 2.43 -1.40
C ILE A 173 2.29 2.34 -2.63
N GLY A 174 1.97 1.12 -3.09
CA GLY A 174 1.08 0.90 -4.22
C GLY A 174 -0.32 1.46 -3.98
N LEU A 175 -0.91 1.22 -2.80
CA LEU A 175 -2.21 1.78 -2.43
C LEU A 175 -2.19 3.31 -2.39
N ARG A 176 -1.15 3.93 -1.82
CA ARG A 176 -1.02 5.39 -1.79
C ARG A 176 -0.84 5.98 -3.19
N ALA A 177 -0.11 5.30 -4.08
CA ALA A 177 -0.02 5.69 -5.47
C ALA A 177 -1.39 5.63 -6.18
N ILE A 178 -2.22 4.62 -5.90
CA ILE A 178 -3.60 4.57 -6.41
C ILE A 178 -4.43 5.73 -5.87
N TYR A 179 -4.40 6.04 -4.57
CA TYR A 179 -5.16 7.17 -4.02
C TYR A 179 -4.76 8.51 -4.64
N PHE A 180 -3.46 8.70 -4.85
CA PHE A 180 -2.96 9.89 -5.54
C PHE A 180 -3.39 9.92 -7.02
N ALA A 181 -3.35 8.79 -7.72
CA ALA A 181 -3.87 8.65 -9.07
C ALA A 181 -5.38 8.94 -9.15
N THR A 182 -6.18 8.51 -8.16
CA THR A 182 -7.61 8.85 -8.09
C THR A 182 -7.85 10.36 -7.98
N ASN A 183 -7.03 11.06 -7.19
CA ASN A 183 -7.11 12.52 -7.10
C ASN A 183 -6.78 13.20 -8.45
N LEU A 184 -5.75 12.72 -9.14
CA LEU A 184 -5.39 13.21 -10.49
C LEU A 184 -6.44 12.86 -11.54
N LEU A 185 -7.09 11.70 -11.44
CA LEU A 185 -8.21 11.33 -12.30
C LEU A 185 -9.35 12.32 -12.12
N MET A 186 -9.64 12.71 -10.88
CA MET A 186 -10.67 13.70 -10.58
C MET A 186 -10.36 15.08 -11.15
N TRP A 187 -9.07 15.41 -11.31
CA TRP A 187 -8.61 16.64 -11.97
C TRP A 187 -8.99 16.73 -13.46
N ILE A 188 -9.26 15.60 -14.11
CA ILE A 188 -9.76 15.58 -15.49
C ILE A 188 -11.17 16.20 -15.57
N PHE A 189 -12.01 15.97 -14.55
CA PHE A 189 -13.36 16.55 -14.46
C PHE A 189 -13.35 18.01 -14.01
N GLY A 190 -12.25 18.48 -13.41
CA GLY A 190 -12.02 19.87 -13.08
C GLY A 190 -11.29 20.08 -11.74
N PRO A 191 -10.98 21.32 -11.38
CA PRO A 191 -10.25 21.65 -10.16
C PRO A 191 -11.09 21.54 -8.89
N ILE A 192 -12.39 21.82 -8.97
CA ILE A 192 -13.32 21.70 -7.84
C ILE A 192 -13.39 20.25 -7.34
N PRO A 193 -13.72 19.25 -8.18
CA PRO A 193 -13.82 17.89 -7.69
C PRO A 193 -12.45 17.34 -7.25
N MET A 194 -11.34 17.73 -7.90
CA MET A 194 -9.97 17.43 -7.44
C MET A 194 -9.70 17.95 -6.02
N PHE A 195 -10.07 19.21 -5.74
CA PHE A 195 -9.84 19.79 -4.42
C PHE A 195 -10.65 19.04 -3.35
N VAL A 196 -11.92 18.76 -3.62
CA VAL A 196 -12.78 17.98 -2.70
C VAL A 196 -12.21 16.59 -2.48
N THR A 197 -11.80 15.88 -3.53
CA THR A 197 -11.20 14.54 -3.38
C THR A 197 -9.90 14.59 -2.60
N SER A 198 -9.09 15.65 -2.75
CA SER A 198 -7.86 15.79 -1.98
C SER A 198 -8.14 15.93 -0.47
N LEU A 199 -9.12 16.75 -0.08
CA LEU A 199 -9.53 16.88 1.32
C LEU A 199 -10.09 15.58 1.90
N VAL A 200 -10.99 14.92 1.16
CA VAL A 200 -11.60 13.66 1.60
C VAL A 200 -10.55 12.57 1.75
N LEU A 201 -9.65 12.41 0.77
CA LEU A 201 -8.58 11.42 0.84
C LEU A 201 -7.61 11.72 1.99
N VAL A 202 -7.20 12.97 2.22
CA VAL A 202 -6.38 13.30 3.40
C VAL A 202 -7.10 12.99 4.70
N ALA A 203 -8.40 13.28 4.81
CA ALA A 203 -9.17 12.95 6.01
C ALA A 203 -9.23 11.44 6.25
N ILE A 204 -9.56 10.65 5.22
CA ILE A 204 -9.60 9.18 5.29
C ILE A 204 -8.22 8.63 5.65
N LEU A 205 -7.16 9.09 4.98
CA LEU A 205 -5.80 8.65 5.25
C LEU A 205 -5.37 9.03 6.67
N ASN A 206 -5.69 10.23 7.15
CA ASN A 206 -5.31 10.66 8.48
C ASN A 206 -5.99 9.81 9.57
N ILE A 207 -7.26 9.44 9.36
CA ILE A 207 -7.99 8.54 10.27
C ILE A 207 -7.37 7.14 10.23
N SER A 208 -7.02 6.64 9.05
CA SER A 208 -6.44 5.29 8.87
C SER A 208 -5.00 5.18 9.39
N ASP A 209 -4.18 6.21 9.15
CA ASP A 209 -2.77 6.25 9.54
C ASP A 209 -2.61 6.65 11.02
N THR A 210 -3.60 7.31 11.62
CA THR A 210 -3.61 7.64 13.06
C THR A 210 -4.16 6.47 13.85
N ASN A 211 -3.25 5.73 14.48
CA ASN A 211 -3.63 4.75 15.47
C ASN A 211 -3.33 5.27 16.87
N SER A 212 -4.36 5.34 17.72
CA SER A 212 -4.24 5.70 19.14
C SER A 212 -4.27 4.48 20.06
N THR A 213 -4.44 3.28 19.51
CA THR A 213 -4.48 2.06 20.32
C THR A 213 -3.07 1.66 20.77
N PRO A 214 -2.85 1.41 22.08
CA PRO A 214 -1.57 0.96 22.57
C PRO A 214 -1.21 -0.42 21.99
N PHE A 215 0.09 -0.67 21.77
CA PHE A 215 0.55 -1.95 21.26
C PHE A 215 0.13 -3.09 22.17
N HIS A 216 -0.52 -4.11 21.60
CA HIS A 216 -0.69 -5.35 22.31
C HIS A 216 0.68 -5.98 22.55
N GLN A 217 1.03 -6.17 23.82
CA GLN A 217 2.25 -6.86 24.21
C GLN A 217 2.04 -8.37 24.07
N PHE A 218 2.47 -8.91 22.92
CA PHE A 218 2.51 -10.36 22.74
C PHE A 218 3.48 -10.96 23.75
N LYS A 219 3.02 -11.94 24.55
CA LYS A 219 3.93 -12.77 25.35
C LYS A 219 4.99 -13.39 24.43
N SER A 220 6.25 -13.31 24.85
CA SER A 220 7.39 -13.81 24.07
C SER A 220 7.17 -15.28 23.70
N ALA A 221 7.30 -15.56 22.41
CA ALA A 221 7.12 -16.88 21.84
C ALA A 221 8.09 -17.92 22.47
N LYS A 222 9.26 -17.48 22.97
CA LYS A 222 10.23 -18.31 23.72
C LYS A 222 9.70 -18.82 25.06
N SER A 223 8.88 -18.02 25.75
CA SER A 223 8.31 -18.43 27.05
C SER A 223 7.32 -19.58 26.87
N HIS A 224 6.55 -19.57 25.79
CA HIS A 224 5.59 -20.63 25.50
C HIS A 224 6.26 -21.94 25.06
N SER A 225 7.33 -21.86 24.24
CA SER A 225 8.07 -23.06 23.84
C SER A 225 8.83 -23.69 25.02
N MET A 226 9.35 -22.88 25.95
CA MET A 226 9.97 -23.35 27.19
C MET A 226 8.95 -24.04 28.10
N PHE A 227 7.78 -23.42 28.33
CA PHE A 227 6.71 -24.05 29.12
C PHE A 227 6.22 -25.36 28.53
N ARG A 228 6.10 -25.45 27.19
CA ARG A 228 5.69 -26.67 26.51
C ARG A 228 6.73 -27.79 26.68
N ARG A 229 8.03 -27.49 26.53
CA ARG A 229 9.10 -28.47 26.79
C ARG A 229 9.09 -28.98 28.23
N ILE A 230 8.96 -28.07 29.21
CA ILE A 230 8.89 -28.45 30.63
C ILE A 230 7.65 -29.34 30.88
N SER A 231 6.51 -29.01 30.28
CA SER A 231 5.30 -29.83 30.42
C SER A 231 5.45 -31.22 29.78
N GLU A 232 6.11 -31.32 28.63
CA GLU A 232 6.38 -32.61 27.95
C GLU A 232 7.37 -33.46 28.75
N GLU A 233 8.44 -32.86 29.31
CA GLU A 233 9.39 -33.54 30.20
C GLU A 233 8.72 -34.04 31.49
N VAL A 234 7.88 -33.22 32.12
CA VAL A 234 7.13 -33.61 33.33
C VAL A 234 6.17 -34.77 33.05
N HIS A 235 5.52 -34.78 31.87
CA HIS A 235 4.62 -35.88 31.50
C HIS A 235 5.37 -37.19 31.26
N LEU A 236 6.55 -37.13 30.65
CA LEU A 236 7.41 -38.30 30.46
C LEU A 236 7.91 -38.88 31.79
N HIS A 237 8.22 -38.03 32.77
CA HIS A 237 8.64 -38.46 34.10
C HIS A 237 7.51 -39.02 34.96
N LEU A 238 6.25 -38.66 34.69
CA LEU A 238 5.08 -39.20 35.41
C LEU A 238 4.60 -40.57 34.87
N GLN A 239 5.13 -41.03 33.72
CA GLN A 239 4.80 -42.32 33.11
C GLN A 239 5.86 -43.41 33.35
N GLN A 240 6.94 -43.11 34.09
CA GLN A 240 7.94 -44.08 34.59
C GLN A 240 7.66 -44.44 36.04
#